data_AF-A0A538NTP4-F1
#
_entry.id   AF-A0A538NTP4-F1
#
_cell.length_a   1.000
_cell.length_b   1.000
_cell.length_c   1.000
_cell.angle_alpha   90.00
_cell.angle_beta   90.00
_cell.angle_gamma   90.00
#
_symmetry.space_group_name_H-M   'P 1'
#
loop_
_entity.id
_entity.type
_entity.pdbx_description
1 polymer ?
#
loop_
_entity_poly.entity_id
_entity_poly.type
_entity_poly.pdbx_seq_one_letter_code
_entity_poly.pdbx_strand_id
1 'polypeptide(L)'
;MHLVAIGVAAATVLLLLLLVGFWVAWQGTEQFKPLGSKIIEIVVQTLAATVAGGLLVQAYLKWHSRELAINDFRRAILDSLIKEYMDAKRTRRVLRATSNQDGSGTDANPWTHVPTEAYADHMKQLNNTQLALEVLTRRIEVFAGIFPNATTLGEHAKAMHDYLADVIKEYERHRALHGDYPRGVPLRDFPSLRGFMLREDQSTFDRFAEPYHAILKSLQQGAVRVAL
;
A
#
# COMPACT_ATOMS: atom_id res chain seq x y z
N MET A 1 4.67 7.98 -35.07
CA MET A 1 4.22 8.63 -36.33
C MET A 1 3.58 7.66 -37.32
N HIS A 2 4.10 6.43 -37.51
CA HIS A 2 3.53 5.47 -38.47
C HIS A 2 2.07 5.02 -38.20
N LEU A 3 1.68 4.81 -36.94
CA LEU A 3 0.30 4.40 -36.60
C LEU A 3 -0.76 5.48 -36.90
N VAL A 4 -0.40 6.75 -36.73
CA VAL A 4 -1.29 7.88 -37.03
C VAL A 4 -1.48 8.01 -38.55
N ALA A 5 -0.41 7.83 -39.34
CA ALA A 5 -0.49 7.87 -40.80
C ALA A 5 -1.35 6.74 -41.37
N ILE A 6 -1.26 5.53 -40.80
CA ILE A 6 -2.09 4.38 -41.19
C ILE A 6 -3.57 4.64 -40.86
N GLY A 7 -3.86 5.20 -39.67
CA GLY A 7 -5.23 5.55 -39.27
C GLY A 7 -5.86 6.60 -40.17
N VAL A 8 -5.11 7.64 -40.53
CA VAL A 8 -5.56 8.70 -41.45
C VAL A 8 -5.82 8.14 -42.85
N ALA A 9 -4.94 7.28 -43.36
CA ALA A 9 -5.11 6.64 -44.67
C ALA A 9 -6.33 5.69 -44.72
N ALA A 10 -6.57 4.92 -43.66
CA ALA A 10 -7.75 4.06 -43.57
C ALA A 10 -9.05 4.88 -43.51
N ALA A 11 -9.06 5.99 -42.74
CA ALA A 11 -10.20 6.89 -42.65
C ALA A 11 -10.53 7.56 -43.99
N THR A 12 -9.54 8.02 -44.74
CA THR A 12 -9.75 8.62 -46.06
C THR A 12 -10.30 7.62 -47.07
N VAL A 13 -9.82 6.36 -47.06
CA VAL A 13 -10.36 5.30 -47.93
C VAL A 13 -11.83 4.98 -47.61
N LEU A 14 -12.19 4.87 -46.33
CA LEU A 14 -13.59 4.63 -45.93
C LEU A 14 -14.52 5.78 -46.32
N LEU A 15 -14.04 7.01 -46.21
CA LEU A 15 -14.80 8.22 -46.56
C LEU A 15 -15.01 8.32 -48.08
N LEU A 16 -14.00 7.96 -48.88
CA LEU A 16 -14.14 7.84 -50.34
C LEU A 16 -15.14 6.74 -50.73
N LEU A 17 -15.12 5.58 -50.06
CA LEU A 17 -16.09 4.50 -50.31
C LEU A 17 -17.53 4.92 -49.97
N LEU A 18 -17.73 5.70 -48.91
CA LEU A 18 -19.04 6.29 -48.59
C LEU A 18 -19.52 7.27 -49.67
N LEU A 19 -18.64 8.15 -50.15
CA LEU A 19 -18.97 9.10 -51.21
C LEU A 19 -19.31 8.39 -52.53
N VAL A 20 -18.53 7.36 -52.90
CA VAL A 20 -18.80 6.54 -54.09
C VAL A 20 -20.10 5.75 -53.93
N GLY A 21 -20.32 5.11 -52.78
CA GLY A 21 -21.55 4.38 -52.49
C GLY A 21 -22.79 5.26 -52.56
N PHE A 22 -22.71 6.47 -52.00
CA PHE A 22 -23.78 7.47 -52.03
C PHE A 22 -24.04 8.00 -53.45
N TRP A 23 -22.99 8.32 -54.20
CA TRP A 23 -23.11 8.78 -55.58
C TRP A 23 -23.74 7.71 -56.49
N VAL A 24 -23.34 6.45 -56.35
CA VAL A 24 -23.90 5.31 -57.10
C VAL A 24 -25.35 5.03 -56.70
N ALA A 25 -25.70 5.14 -55.41
CA ALA A 25 -27.07 4.94 -54.95
C ALA A 25 -28.03 6.05 -55.42
N TRP A 26 -27.54 7.29 -55.57
CA TRP A 26 -28.35 8.46 -55.91
C TRP A 26 -28.42 8.75 -57.42
N GLN A 27 -27.30 8.67 -58.13
CA GLN A 27 -27.21 8.99 -59.58
C GLN A 27 -26.95 7.78 -60.48
N GLY A 28 -26.75 6.59 -59.91
CA GLY A 28 -26.54 5.37 -60.69
C GLY A 28 -27.77 4.97 -61.49
N THR A 29 -27.55 4.28 -62.60
CA THR A 29 -28.62 3.61 -63.34
C THR A 29 -29.33 2.58 -62.43
N GLU A 30 -30.60 2.27 -62.70
CA GLU A 30 -31.43 1.34 -61.90
C GLU A 30 -30.71 0.02 -61.54
N GLN A 31 -29.78 -0.42 -62.39
CA GLN A 31 -29.00 -1.64 -62.19
C GLN A 31 -27.89 -1.53 -61.12
N PHE A 32 -27.34 -0.34 -60.85
CA PHE A 32 -26.23 -0.12 -59.91
C PHE A 32 -26.65 0.45 -58.55
N LYS A 33 -27.87 1.01 -58.43
CA LYS A 33 -28.44 1.47 -57.15
C LYS A 33 -28.32 0.45 -56.00
N PRO A 34 -28.62 -0.86 -56.16
CA PRO A 34 -28.47 -1.85 -55.08
C PRO A 34 -27.01 -2.14 -54.70
N LEU A 35 -26.05 -1.79 -55.57
CA LEU A 35 -24.62 -1.94 -55.30
C LEU A 35 -24.11 -0.80 -54.42
N GLY A 36 -24.59 0.42 -54.65
CA GLY A 36 -24.32 1.59 -53.79
C GLY A 36 -24.85 1.40 -52.36
N SER A 37 -26.07 0.87 -52.19
CA SER A 37 -26.63 0.62 -50.86
C SER A 37 -25.84 -0.43 -50.06
N LYS A 38 -25.36 -1.49 -50.72
CA LYS A 38 -24.49 -2.50 -50.09
C LYS A 38 -23.14 -1.95 -49.68
N ILE A 39 -22.54 -1.06 -50.48
CA ILE A 39 -21.27 -0.41 -50.13
C ILE A 39 -21.45 0.45 -48.88
N ILE A 40 -22.52 1.25 -48.81
CA ILE A 40 -22.84 2.06 -47.62
C ILE A 40 -23.03 1.17 -46.40
N GLU A 41 -23.80 0.09 -46.53
CA GLU A 41 -24.06 -0.85 -45.43
C GLU A 41 -22.75 -1.47 -44.87
N ILE A 42 -21.87 -1.96 -45.74
CA ILE A 42 -20.58 -2.55 -45.35
C ILE A 42 -19.70 -1.51 -44.65
N VAL A 43 -19.62 -0.28 -45.19
CA VAL A 43 -18.80 0.77 -44.57
C VAL A 43 -19.35 1.15 -43.20
N VAL A 44 -20.67 1.28 -43.05
CA VAL A 44 -21.33 1.59 -41.77
C VAL A 44 -21.09 0.47 -40.76
N GLN A 45 -21.26 -0.80 -41.14
CA GLN A 45 -20.98 -1.95 -40.26
C GLN A 45 -19.51 -1.99 -39.82
N THR A 46 -18.58 -1.70 -40.74
CA THR A 46 -17.13 -1.68 -40.44
C THR A 46 -16.78 -0.54 -39.48
N LEU A 47 -17.35 0.64 -39.69
CA LEU A 47 -17.21 1.79 -38.77
C LEU A 47 -17.77 1.46 -37.38
N ALA A 48 -18.98 0.88 -37.32
CA ALA A 48 -19.61 0.50 -36.06
C ALA A 48 -18.77 -0.52 -35.28
N ALA A 49 -18.26 -1.56 -35.96
CA ALA A 49 -17.37 -2.56 -35.34
C ALA A 49 -16.06 -1.94 -34.84
N THR A 50 -15.47 -1.02 -35.60
CA THR A 50 -14.21 -0.35 -35.23
C THR A 50 -14.40 0.57 -34.03
N VAL A 51 -15.48 1.36 -33.99
CA VAL A 51 -15.80 2.23 -32.86
C VAL A 51 -16.11 1.42 -31.61
N ALA A 52 -16.93 0.37 -31.72
CA ALA A 52 -17.24 -0.52 -30.61
C ALA A 52 -15.97 -1.21 -30.07
N GLY A 53 -15.13 -1.74 -30.94
CA GLY A 53 -13.85 -2.35 -30.57
C GLY A 53 -12.91 -1.36 -29.89
N GLY A 54 -12.78 -0.14 -30.42
CA GLY A 54 -11.98 0.92 -29.84
C GLY A 54 -12.44 1.33 -28.44
N LEU A 55 -13.76 1.49 -28.24
CA LEU A 55 -14.35 1.80 -26.93
C LEU A 55 -14.11 0.66 -25.93
N LEU A 56 -14.27 -0.60 -26.35
CA LEU A 56 -14.01 -1.77 -25.52
C LEU A 56 -12.53 -1.85 -25.11
N VAL A 57 -11.61 -1.64 -26.06
CA VAL A 57 -10.17 -1.61 -25.78
C VAL A 57 -9.82 -0.47 -24.83
N GLN A 58 -10.38 0.73 -25.02
CA GLN A 58 -10.14 1.86 -24.13
C GLN A 58 -10.69 1.61 -22.72
N ALA A 59 -11.89 1.05 -22.62
CA ALA A 59 -12.49 0.66 -21.35
C ALA A 59 -11.63 -0.41 -20.65
N TYR A 60 -11.17 -1.41 -21.39
CA TYR A 60 -10.29 -2.46 -20.90
C TYR A 60 -8.94 -1.91 -20.41
N LEU A 61 -8.27 -1.04 -21.18
CA LEU A 61 -7.01 -0.43 -20.78
C LEU A 61 -7.16 0.45 -19.54
N LYS A 62 -8.26 1.21 -19.44
CA LYS A 62 -8.56 2.04 -18.25
C LYS A 62 -8.83 1.18 -17.02
N TRP A 63 -9.55 0.07 -17.19
CA TRP A 63 -9.80 -0.88 -16.12
C TRP A 63 -8.51 -1.58 -15.67
N HIS A 64 -7.73 -2.11 -16.62
CA HIS A 64 -6.48 -2.82 -16.35
C HIS A 64 -5.41 -1.93 -15.69
N SER A 65 -5.26 -0.69 -16.15
CA SER A 65 -4.34 0.29 -15.53
C SER A 65 -4.75 0.65 -14.10
N ARG A 66 -6.06 0.71 -13.82
CA ARG A 66 -6.57 0.91 -12.45
C ARG A 66 -6.25 -0.27 -11.55
N GLU A 67 -6.40 -1.51 -12.03
CA GLU A 67 -6.06 -2.70 -11.25
C GLU A 67 -4.57 -2.81 -10.95
N LEU A 68 -3.72 -2.52 -11.93
CA LEU A 68 -2.27 -2.43 -11.75
C LEU A 68 -1.91 -1.41 -10.67
N ALA A 69 -2.45 -0.18 -10.75
CA ALA A 69 -2.21 0.86 -9.77
C ALA A 69 -2.67 0.47 -8.34
N ILE A 70 -3.79 -0.24 -8.23
CA ILE A 70 -4.30 -0.77 -6.95
C ILE A 70 -3.35 -1.83 -6.39
N ASN A 71 -2.86 -2.74 -7.23
CA ASN A 71 -1.93 -3.79 -6.81
C ASN A 71 -0.57 -3.21 -6.39
N ASP A 72 -0.04 -2.23 -7.14
CA ASP A 72 1.19 -1.53 -6.79
C ASP A 72 1.05 -0.79 -5.46
N PHE A 73 -0.10 -0.14 -5.23
CA PHE A 73 -0.39 0.52 -3.97
C PHE A 73 -0.46 -0.48 -2.80
N ARG A 74 -1.15 -1.62 -2.98
CA ARG A 74 -1.21 -2.70 -1.98
C ARG A 74 0.19 -3.22 -1.63
N ARG A 75 1.03 -3.42 -2.65
CA ARG A 75 2.42 -3.84 -2.48
C ARG A 75 3.23 -2.80 -1.72
N ALA A 76 3.10 -1.52 -2.04
CA ALA A 76 3.79 -0.44 -1.34
C ALA A 76 3.40 -0.35 0.15
N ILE A 77 2.10 -0.55 0.47
CA ILE A 77 1.62 -0.63 1.85
C ILE A 77 2.22 -1.84 2.57
N LEU A 78 2.22 -3.01 1.92
CA LEU A 78 2.79 -4.23 2.47
C LEU A 78 4.30 -4.09 2.76
N ASP A 79 5.07 -3.60 1.79
CA ASP A 79 6.51 -3.39 1.92
C ASP A 79 6.84 -2.39 3.04
N SER A 80 6.07 -1.29 3.11
CA SER A 80 6.20 -0.30 4.19
C SER A 80 5.90 -0.93 5.56
N LEU A 81 4.79 -1.67 5.69
CA LEU A 81 4.41 -2.32 6.93
C LEU A 81 5.46 -3.34 7.40
N ILE A 82 5.96 -4.18 6.50
CA ILE A 82 7.01 -5.17 6.80
C ILE A 82 8.26 -4.45 7.30
N LYS A 83 8.67 -3.37 6.61
CA LYS A 83 9.80 -2.55 7.01
C LYS A 83 9.62 -2.01 8.43
N GLU A 84 8.51 -1.35 8.72
CA GLU A 84 8.28 -0.72 10.04
C GLU A 84 8.20 -1.76 11.17
N TYR A 85 7.58 -2.92 10.92
CA TYR A 85 7.57 -4.02 11.88
C TYR A 85 9.00 -4.56 12.16
N MET A 86 9.80 -4.72 11.11
CA MET A 86 11.18 -5.20 11.24
C MET A 86 12.08 -4.17 11.91
N ASP A 87 11.89 -2.88 11.66
CA ASP A 87 12.63 -1.80 12.31
C ASP A 87 12.31 -1.74 13.81
N ALA A 88 11.03 -1.80 14.21
CA ALA A 88 10.65 -1.89 15.63
C ALA A 88 11.27 -3.13 16.32
N LYS A 89 11.24 -4.30 15.66
CA LYS A 89 11.89 -5.51 16.17
C LYS A 89 13.40 -5.38 16.26
N ARG A 90 14.04 -4.72 15.29
CA ARG A 90 15.47 -4.46 15.31
C ARG A 90 15.78 -3.61 16.53
N THR A 91 15.09 -2.49 16.73
CA THR A 91 15.31 -1.61 17.89
C THR A 91 15.09 -2.36 19.20
N ARG A 92 14.05 -3.19 19.32
CA ARG A 92 13.83 -4.07 20.48
C ARG A 92 15.02 -5.01 20.74
N ARG A 93 15.55 -5.65 19.71
CA ARG A 93 16.69 -6.58 19.82
C ARG A 93 17.99 -5.86 20.19
N VAL A 94 18.23 -4.70 19.61
CA VAL A 94 19.43 -3.92 19.91
C VAL A 94 19.37 -3.37 21.33
N LEU A 95 18.22 -2.83 21.77
CA LEU A 95 18.02 -2.40 23.15
C LEU A 95 18.31 -3.52 24.15
N ARG A 96 17.85 -4.74 23.89
CA ARG A 96 18.22 -5.92 24.70
C ARG A 96 19.72 -6.18 24.70
N ALA A 97 20.36 -6.12 23.53
CA ALA A 97 21.79 -6.41 23.41
C ALA A 97 22.66 -5.36 24.13
N THR A 98 22.19 -4.11 24.22
CA THR A 98 22.90 -3.02 24.90
C THR A 98 22.54 -2.89 26.38
N SER A 99 21.52 -3.61 26.86
CA SER A 99 21.08 -3.54 28.25
C SER A 99 21.90 -4.40 29.19
N ASN A 100 22.11 -3.88 30.39
CA ASN A 100 22.84 -4.57 31.43
C ASN A 100 22.00 -5.68 32.06
N GLN A 101 22.69 -6.78 32.35
CA GLN A 101 22.17 -7.91 33.11
C GLN A 101 22.84 -7.85 34.48
N ASP A 102 22.07 -7.60 35.52
CA ASP A 102 22.55 -7.63 36.89
C ASP A 102 21.83 -8.75 37.67
N GLY A 103 22.23 -8.98 38.92
CA GLY A 103 21.70 -10.06 39.75
C GLY A 103 20.22 -9.95 40.12
N SER A 104 19.52 -8.87 39.72
CA SER A 104 18.07 -8.72 39.88
C SER A 104 17.26 -9.25 38.69
N GLY A 105 17.92 -9.66 37.60
CA GLY A 105 17.31 -10.32 36.45
C GLY A 105 16.94 -11.78 36.74
N THR A 106 16.07 -12.36 35.90
CA THR A 106 15.75 -13.80 35.92
C THR A 106 16.32 -14.49 34.69
N ASP A 107 16.42 -15.83 34.69
CA ASP A 107 16.85 -16.59 33.50
C ASP A 107 15.98 -16.31 32.26
N ALA A 108 14.68 -16.06 32.47
CA ALA A 108 13.75 -15.69 31.40
C ALA A 108 13.90 -14.22 30.95
N ASN A 109 14.20 -13.31 31.89
CA ASN A 109 14.31 -11.87 31.66
C ASN A 109 15.55 -11.31 32.39
N PRO A 110 16.75 -11.46 31.80
CA PRO A 110 18.00 -11.10 32.48
C PRO A 110 18.27 -9.58 32.48
N TRP A 111 17.53 -8.80 31.71
CA TRP A 111 17.73 -7.36 31.56
C TRP A 111 17.15 -6.57 32.72
N THR A 112 17.92 -5.60 33.21
CA THR A 112 17.60 -4.86 34.45
C THR A 112 17.71 -3.35 34.23
N HIS A 113 18.76 -2.91 33.54
CA HIS A 113 19.01 -1.50 33.25
C HIS A 113 19.32 -1.28 31.77
N VAL A 114 18.80 -0.20 31.20
CA VAL A 114 19.12 0.25 29.84
C VAL A 114 20.06 1.45 29.93
N PRO A 115 21.26 1.44 29.33
CA PRO A 115 22.12 2.62 29.32
C PRO A 115 21.40 3.84 28.76
N THR A 116 21.50 4.98 29.45
CA THR A 116 20.76 6.21 29.12
C THR A 116 20.99 6.67 27.68
N GLU A 117 22.24 6.62 27.21
CA GLU A 117 22.60 6.99 25.83
C GLU A 117 21.97 6.04 24.81
N ALA A 118 22.07 4.73 25.04
CA ALA A 118 21.43 3.72 24.19
C ALA A 118 19.91 3.90 24.16
N TYR A 119 19.29 4.21 25.30
CA TYR A 119 17.86 4.47 25.37
C TYR A 119 17.49 5.68 24.50
N ALA A 120 18.18 6.81 24.68
CA ALA A 120 17.92 8.03 23.91
C ALA A 120 18.08 7.83 22.39
N ASP A 121 19.11 7.13 21.95
CA ASP A 121 19.36 6.88 20.52
C ASP A 121 18.32 5.93 19.90
N HIS A 122 17.92 4.89 20.63
CA HIS A 122 16.90 3.98 20.16
C HIS A 122 15.49 4.58 20.18
N MET A 123 15.22 5.55 21.06
CA MET A 123 13.96 6.30 21.02
C MET A 123 13.84 7.19 19.76
N LYS A 124 14.95 7.74 19.24
CA LYS A 124 14.93 8.43 17.94
C LYS A 124 14.51 7.49 16.81
N GLN A 125 15.02 6.25 16.83
CA GLN A 125 14.67 5.24 15.83
C GLN A 125 13.20 4.82 15.94
N LEU A 126 12.71 4.56 17.15
CA LEU A 126 11.30 4.23 17.37
C LEU A 126 10.36 5.37 16.98
N ASN A 127 10.75 6.62 17.22
CA ASN A 127 9.97 7.78 16.79
C ASN A 127 9.82 7.83 15.27
N ASN A 128 10.89 7.56 14.51
CA ASN A 128 10.82 7.48 13.06
C ASN A 128 9.87 6.36 12.59
N THR A 129 9.93 5.18 13.23
CA THR A 129 9.01 4.07 12.93
C THR A 129 7.56 4.41 13.28
N GLN A 130 7.32 5.07 14.42
CA GLN A 130 5.98 5.53 14.82
C GLN A 130 5.41 6.54 13.81
N LEU A 131 6.20 7.55 13.39
CA LEU A 131 5.80 8.50 12.35
C LEU A 131 5.52 7.82 11.00
N ALA A 132 6.31 6.80 10.62
CA ALA A 132 6.05 6.04 9.41
C ALA A 132 4.73 5.26 9.47
N LEU A 133 4.39 4.69 10.64
CA LEU A 133 3.09 4.06 10.88
C LEU A 133 1.93 5.06 10.88
N GLU A 134 2.14 6.29 11.34
CA GLU A 134 1.17 7.38 11.22
C GLU A 134 0.88 7.70 9.74
N VAL A 135 1.94 7.84 8.93
CA VAL A 135 1.80 8.04 7.48
C VAL A 135 1.08 6.85 6.83
N LEU A 136 1.38 5.61 7.24
CA LEU A 136 0.70 4.42 6.75
C LEU A 136 -0.80 4.46 7.04
N THR A 137 -1.16 4.82 8.28
CA THR A 137 -2.56 4.96 8.72
C THR A 137 -3.30 5.98 7.87
N ARG A 138 -2.72 7.18 7.70
CA ARG A 138 -3.28 8.24 6.84
C ARG A 138 -3.43 7.80 5.38
N ARG A 139 -2.47 7.03 4.84
CA ARG A 139 -2.56 6.49 3.47
C ARG A 139 -3.72 5.50 3.33
N ILE A 140 -3.93 4.63 4.31
CA ILE A 140 -5.06 3.68 4.30
C ILE A 140 -6.39 4.45 4.33
N GLU A 141 -6.49 5.50 5.14
CA GLU A 141 -7.68 6.36 5.24
C GLU A 141 -7.98 7.09 3.92
N VAL A 142 -6.98 7.77 3.34
CA VAL A 142 -7.14 8.53 2.08
C VAL A 142 -7.58 7.61 0.93
N PHE A 143 -7.08 6.38 0.92
CA PHE A 143 -7.37 5.39 -0.12
C PHE A 143 -8.34 4.30 0.35
N ALA A 144 -9.22 4.60 1.31
CA ALA A 144 -10.13 3.61 1.89
C ALA A 144 -10.99 2.88 0.85
N GLY A 145 -11.40 3.57 -0.23
CA GLY A 145 -12.17 2.96 -1.32
C GLY A 145 -11.45 1.86 -2.11
N ILE A 146 -10.15 1.66 -1.90
CA ILE A 146 -9.34 0.61 -2.54
C ILE A 146 -9.36 -0.70 -1.73
N PHE A 147 -9.60 -0.61 -0.42
CA PHE A 147 -9.59 -1.76 0.48
C PHE A 147 -11.01 -2.09 0.96
N PRO A 148 -11.50 -3.32 0.73
CA PRO A 148 -12.79 -3.76 1.26
C PRO A 148 -12.89 -3.65 2.80
N ASN A 149 -11.75 -3.65 3.49
CA ASN A 149 -11.62 -3.61 4.94
C ASN A 149 -10.70 -2.46 5.41
N ALA A 150 -10.75 -1.31 4.74
CA ALA A 150 -9.95 -0.14 5.06
C ALA A 150 -10.02 0.28 6.53
N THR A 151 -11.21 0.27 7.13
CA THR A 151 -11.42 0.64 8.54
C THR A 151 -10.61 -0.24 9.47
N THR A 152 -10.76 -1.57 9.35
CA THR A 152 -10.03 -2.55 10.17
C THR A 152 -8.52 -2.47 9.94
N LEU A 153 -8.09 -2.27 8.69
CA LEU A 153 -6.68 -2.05 8.36
C LEU A 153 -6.11 -0.80 9.05
N GLY A 154 -6.86 0.31 9.02
CA GLY A 154 -6.49 1.55 9.69
C GLY A 154 -6.44 1.40 11.21
N GLU A 155 -7.42 0.72 11.81
CA GLU A 155 -7.45 0.44 13.25
C GLU A 155 -6.24 -0.39 13.70
N HIS A 156 -5.87 -1.43 12.95
CA HIS A 156 -4.68 -2.22 13.25
C HIS A 156 -3.38 -1.41 13.09
N ALA A 157 -3.24 -0.61 12.02
CA ALA A 157 -2.07 0.23 11.82
C ALA A 157 -1.93 1.28 12.94
N LYS A 158 -3.07 1.85 13.35
CA LYS A 158 -3.16 2.77 14.48
C LYS A 158 -2.79 2.09 15.79
N ALA A 159 -3.23 0.85 16.04
CA ALA A 159 -2.84 0.12 17.25
C ALA A 159 -1.32 -0.08 17.36
N MET A 160 -0.65 -0.37 16.23
CA MET A 160 0.83 -0.43 16.18
C MET A 160 1.46 0.92 16.51
N HIS A 161 0.95 1.99 15.90
CA HIS A 161 1.39 3.36 16.14
C HIS A 161 1.24 3.75 17.62
N ASP A 162 0.06 3.55 18.19
CA ASP A 162 -0.28 3.96 19.56
C ASP A 162 0.57 3.21 20.59
N TYR A 163 0.84 1.92 20.33
CA TYR A 163 1.76 1.14 21.16
C TYR A 163 3.18 1.72 21.20
N LEU A 164 3.74 2.13 20.05
CA LEU A 164 5.05 2.78 20.04
C LEU A 164 5.00 4.16 20.68
N ALA A 165 3.90 4.90 20.49
CA ALA A 165 3.69 6.20 21.13
C ALA A 165 3.68 6.09 22.66
N ASP A 166 3.13 5.02 23.24
CA ASP A 166 3.15 4.77 24.69
C ASP A 166 4.59 4.62 25.23
N VAL A 167 5.47 3.95 24.47
CA VAL A 167 6.90 3.79 24.83
C VAL A 167 7.63 5.14 24.71
N ILE A 168 7.38 5.90 23.64
CA ILE A 168 8.01 7.20 23.40
C ILE A 168 7.56 8.23 24.45
N LYS A 169 6.27 8.29 24.77
CA LYS A 169 5.73 9.18 25.81
C LYS A 169 6.31 8.88 27.20
N GLU A 170 6.57 7.61 27.51
CA GLU A 170 7.26 7.25 28.75
C GLU A 170 8.68 7.83 28.77
N TYR A 171 9.43 7.69 27.68
CA TYR A 171 10.76 8.30 27.55
C TYR A 171 10.72 9.82 27.71
N GLU A 172 9.78 10.49 27.03
CA GLU A 172 9.65 11.95 27.08
C GLU A 172 9.35 12.47 28.49
N ARG A 173 8.45 11.80 29.21
CA ARG A 173 8.08 12.16 30.59
C ARG A 173 9.26 12.06 31.56
N HIS A 174 10.11 11.06 31.38
CA HIS A 174 11.24 10.82 32.28
C HIS A 174 12.54 11.44 31.77
N ARG A 175 12.50 12.19 30.66
CA ARG A 175 13.70 12.68 29.98
C ARG A 175 14.61 13.52 30.87
N ALA A 176 14.00 14.36 31.71
CA ALA A 176 14.70 15.24 32.63
C ALA A 176 15.40 14.49 33.78
N LEU A 177 14.92 13.28 34.11
CA LEU A 177 15.40 12.47 35.23
C LEU A 177 16.56 11.53 34.81
N HIS A 178 16.94 11.51 33.54
CA HIS A 178 17.99 10.63 33.05
C HIS A 178 19.37 10.87 33.69
N GLY A 179 19.64 12.09 34.17
CA GLY A 179 20.86 12.41 34.92
C GLY A 179 20.92 11.74 36.30
N ASP A 180 19.78 11.28 36.81
CA ASP A 180 19.65 10.67 38.13
C ASP A 180 19.96 9.16 38.12
N TYR A 181 20.21 8.58 36.92
CA TYR A 181 20.44 7.15 36.73
C TYR A 181 21.85 6.84 36.19
N PRO A 182 22.90 6.86 37.06
CA PRO A 182 24.29 6.66 36.63
C PRO A 182 24.59 5.26 36.10
N ARG A 183 23.75 4.26 36.41
CA ARG A 183 23.85 2.88 35.88
C ARG A 183 22.96 2.62 34.67
N GLY A 184 22.31 3.67 34.15
CA GLY A 184 21.25 3.55 33.16
C GLY A 184 19.87 3.41 33.78
N VAL A 185 18.87 3.51 32.93
CA VAL A 185 17.46 3.54 33.28
C VAL A 185 16.99 2.17 33.78
N PRO A 186 16.44 2.06 35.00
CA PRO A 186 15.94 0.79 35.54
C PRO A 186 14.62 0.39 34.89
N LEU A 187 14.56 -0.81 34.30
CA LEU A 187 13.35 -1.29 33.60
C LEU A 187 12.11 -1.40 34.50
N ARG A 188 12.30 -1.60 35.80
CA ARG A 188 11.18 -1.68 36.76
C ARG A 188 10.36 -0.38 36.85
N ASP A 189 10.99 0.76 36.64
CA ASP A 189 10.38 2.08 36.79
C ASP A 189 9.77 2.58 35.45
N PHE A 190 9.99 1.82 34.38
CA PHE A 190 9.63 2.15 32.99
C PHE A 190 8.79 1.01 32.40
N PRO A 191 7.50 0.89 32.81
CA PRO A 191 6.64 -0.22 32.42
C PRO A 191 6.43 -0.36 30.90
N SER A 192 6.33 0.74 30.14
CA SER A 192 6.17 0.66 28.68
C SER A 192 7.44 0.14 28.00
N LEU A 193 8.60 0.64 28.39
CA LEU A 193 9.90 0.15 27.93
C LEU A 193 10.11 -1.32 28.30
N ARG A 194 9.76 -1.69 29.54
CA ARG A 194 9.82 -3.07 30.02
C ARG A 194 8.93 -3.98 29.18
N GLY A 195 7.66 -3.62 28.98
CA GLY A 195 6.73 -4.40 28.14
C GLY A 195 7.19 -4.50 26.68
N PHE A 196 7.84 -3.46 26.16
CA PHE A 196 8.48 -3.49 24.84
C PHE A 196 9.68 -4.44 24.80
N MET A 197 10.54 -4.39 25.81
CA MET A 197 11.83 -5.08 25.80
C MET A 197 11.79 -6.51 26.29
N LEU A 198 10.99 -6.87 27.29
CA LEU A 198 11.07 -8.20 27.90
C LEU A 198 10.51 -9.30 27.00
N ARG A 199 10.73 -10.56 27.38
CA ARG A 199 10.25 -11.76 26.69
C ARG A 199 9.05 -12.35 27.41
N GLU A 200 8.35 -13.22 26.68
CA GLU A 200 7.32 -14.12 27.21
C GLU A 200 6.21 -13.37 27.95
N ASP A 201 5.79 -13.85 29.11
CA ASP A 201 4.69 -13.34 29.94
C ASP A 201 4.88 -11.88 30.39
N GLN A 202 6.11 -11.37 30.41
CA GLN A 202 6.41 -9.98 30.77
C GLN A 202 6.47 -9.03 29.57
N SER A 203 6.37 -9.56 28.35
CA SER A 203 6.34 -8.79 27.11
C SER A 203 4.91 -8.37 26.78
N THR A 204 4.70 -7.08 26.50
CA THR A 204 3.46 -6.58 25.90
C THR A 204 3.59 -6.35 24.39
N PHE A 205 4.70 -6.78 23.79
CA PHE A 205 4.98 -6.58 22.35
C PHE A 205 3.95 -7.20 21.42
N ASP A 206 3.13 -8.15 21.89
CA ASP A 206 2.05 -8.74 21.10
C ASP A 206 0.97 -7.71 20.75
N ARG A 207 0.76 -6.67 21.58
CA ARG A 207 -0.09 -5.50 21.24
C ARG A 207 0.37 -4.78 19.96
N PHE A 208 1.64 -4.93 19.57
CA PHE A 208 2.19 -4.43 18.31
C PHE A 208 2.26 -5.50 17.23
N ALA A 209 2.62 -6.73 17.59
CA ALA A 209 2.82 -7.81 16.63
C ALA A 209 1.51 -8.39 16.08
N GLU A 210 0.47 -8.52 16.91
CA GLU A 210 -0.81 -9.08 16.47
C GLU A 210 -1.49 -8.20 15.41
N PRO A 211 -1.61 -6.86 15.56
CA PRO A 211 -2.15 -6.02 14.50
C PRO A 211 -1.35 -6.11 13.19
N TYR A 212 -0.01 -6.21 13.27
CA TYR A 212 0.82 -6.46 12.09
C TYR A 212 0.43 -7.74 11.35
N HIS A 213 0.30 -8.85 12.08
CA HIS A 213 -0.08 -10.14 11.50
C HIS A 213 -1.51 -10.13 10.95
N ALA A 214 -2.42 -9.40 11.58
CA ALA A 214 -3.79 -9.21 11.10
C ALA A 214 -3.81 -8.45 9.76
N ILE A 215 -3.04 -7.35 9.66
CA ILE A 215 -2.92 -6.59 8.40
C ILE A 215 -2.29 -7.46 7.31
N LEU A 216 -1.20 -8.16 7.61
CA LEU A 216 -0.51 -9.02 6.65
C LEU A 216 -1.47 -10.07 6.05
N LYS A 217 -2.22 -10.76 6.91
CA LYS A 217 -3.23 -11.74 6.50
C LYS A 217 -4.32 -11.11 5.63
N SER A 218 -4.81 -9.94 6.03
CA SER A 218 -5.83 -9.19 5.30
C SER A 218 -5.36 -8.80 3.87
N LEU A 219 -4.16 -8.24 3.74
CA LEU A 219 -3.61 -7.82 2.46
C LEU A 219 -3.30 -9.01 1.54
N GLN A 220 -2.81 -10.12 2.10
CA GLN A 220 -2.54 -11.35 1.34
C GLN A 220 -3.83 -11.99 0.81
N GLN A 221 -4.90 -12.05 1.61
CA GLN A 221 -6.20 -12.57 1.18
C GLN A 221 -6.85 -11.69 0.09
N GLY A 222 -6.63 -10.37 0.17
CA GLY A 222 -7.09 -9.43 -0.86
C GLY A 222 -6.33 -9.53 -2.19
N ALA A 223 -5.05 -9.92 -2.16
CA ALA A 223 -4.22 -10.11 -3.36
C ALA A 223 -4.60 -11.38 -4.15
N VAL A 224 -4.98 -12.46 -3.48
CA VAL A 224 -5.37 -13.73 -4.13
C VAL A 224 -6.67 -13.61 -4.93
N ARG A 225 -7.59 -12.70 -4.56
CA ARG A 225 -8.86 -12.52 -5.27
C ARG A 225 -8.77 -11.79 -6.62
N VAL A 226 -7.65 -11.16 -6.94
CA VAL A 226 -7.48 -10.38 -8.18
C VAL A 226 -6.79 -11.21 -9.29
N ALA A 227 -6.36 -12.44 -8.98
CA ALA A 227 -5.63 -13.31 -9.90
C ALA A 227 -6.48 -14.37 -10.65
N LEU A 228 -7.81 -14.18 -10.74
CA LEU A 228 -8.73 -15.07 -11.46
C LEU A 228 -9.62 -14.30 -12.44
#